data_AF-A0A850QYY2-F1
#
_entry.id   AF-A0A850QYY2-F1
#
_cell.length_a   1.000
_cell.length_b   1.000
_cell.length_c   1.000
_cell.angle_alpha   90.00
_cell.angle_beta   90.00
_cell.angle_gamma   90.00
#
_symmetry.space_group_name_H-M   'P 1'
#
loop_
_entity.id
_entity.type
_entity.pdbx_description
1 polymer ?
#
loop_
_entity_poly.entity_id
_entity_poly.type
_entity_poly.pdbx_seq_one_letter_code
_entity_poly.pdbx_strand_id
1 'polypeptide(L)'
;MNLKITTLFFSACIAVFWLVPAIKSVKSHRIDDRFFFRQWLFPLQYWLQILFEKWTGNRRSVIRILQIVSLFVTYFSGLLMLLIFSAFDGDLLKHPEAFMLFEYLLISSIAYWFQPKAGKIYKTK
;
A
#
# COMPACT_ATOMS: atom_id res chain seq x y z
N MET A 1 -22.19 -20.40 -4.68
CA MET A 1 -22.01 -19.73 -3.37
C MET A 1 -20.65 -19.05 -3.28
N ASN A 2 -19.57 -19.71 -3.73
CA ASN A 2 -18.21 -19.14 -3.81
C ASN A 2 -18.11 -17.78 -4.49
N LEU A 3 -18.68 -17.60 -5.69
CA LEU A 3 -18.54 -16.34 -6.44
C LEU A 3 -18.92 -15.09 -5.61
N LYS A 4 -20.00 -15.18 -4.80
CA LYS A 4 -20.45 -14.07 -3.93
C LYS A 4 -19.44 -13.79 -2.82
N ILE A 5 -18.91 -14.83 -2.19
CA ILE A 5 -17.91 -14.73 -1.10
C ILE A 5 -16.61 -14.14 -1.64
N THR A 6 -16.18 -14.59 -2.80
CA THR A 6 -15.00 -14.11 -3.53
C THR A 6 -15.12 -12.64 -3.87
N THR A 7 -16.23 -12.20 -4.48
CA THR A 7 -16.47 -10.76 -4.74
C THR A 7 -16.54 -9.94 -3.45
N LEU A 8 -17.17 -10.46 -2.39
CA LEU A 8 -17.25 -9.77 -1.10
C LEU A 8 -15.85 -9.58 -0.51
N PHE A 9 -15.02 -10.63 -0.53
CA PHE A 9 -13.65 -10.59 -0.05
C PHE A 9 -12.79 -9.57 -0.81
N PHE A 10 -12.84 -9.59 -2.15
CA PHE A 10 -12.14 -8.61 -2.97
C PHE A 10 -12.58 -7.17 -2.70
N SER A 11 -13.89 -6.96 -2.60
CA SER A 11 -14.43 -5.62 -2.29
C SER A 11 -13.95 -5.13 -0.92
N ALA A 12 -13.87 -6.03 0.08
CA ALA A 12 -13.33 -5.71 1.40
C ALA A 12 -11.83 -5.38 1.34
N CYS A 13 -11.03 -6.16 0.59
CA CYS A 13 -9.61 -5.87 0.40
C CYS A 13 -9.38 -4.51 -0.27
N ILE A 14 -10.13 -4.19 -1.33
CA ILE A 14 -10.06 -2.88 -2.00
C ILE A 14 -10.46 -1.76 -1.02
N ALA A 15 -11.49 -1.98 -0.21
CA ALA A 15 -11.91 -1.00 0.79
C ALA A 15 -10.82 -0.72 1.83
N VAL A 16 -10.18 -1.78 2.35
CA VAL A 16 -9.15 -1.69 3.39
C VAL A 16 -7.83 -1.14 2.85
N PHE A 17 -7.38 -1.61 1.69
CA PHE A 17 -6.08 -1.23 1.13
C PHE A 17 -6.11 0.04 0.28
N TRP A 18 -7.28 0.44 -0.23
CA TRP A 18 -7.39 1.58 -1.14
C TRP A 18 -8.28 2.71 -0.60
N LEU A 19 -9.58 2.47 -0.40
CA LEU A 19 -10.55 3.50 -0.02
C LEU A 19 -10.25 4.13 1.36
N VAL A 20 -10.08 3.30 2.39
CA VAL A 20 -9.85 3.80 3.76
C VAL A 20 -8.57 4.64 3.82
N PRO A 21 -7.41 4.19 3.30
CA PRO A 21 -6.21 5.00 3.26
C PRO A 21 -6.33 6.25 2.41
N ALA A 22 -7.07 6.21 1.28
CA ALA A 22 -7.28 7.37 0.43
C ALA A 22 -8.04 8.47 1.17
N ILE A 23 -9.16 8.11 1.83
CA ILE A 23 -9.96 9.05 2.62
C ILE A 23 -9.14 9.65 3.77
N LYS A 24 -8.37 8.80 4.48
CA LYS A 24 -7.52 9.26 5.59
C LYS A 24 -6.40 10.18 5.11
N SER A 25 -5.83 9.92 3.94
CA SER A 25 -4.80 10.75 3.31
C SER A 25 -5.35 12.13 2.96
N VAL A 26 -6.53 12.20 2.32
CA VAL A 26 -7.19 13.47 1.97
C VAL A 26 -7.52 14.29 3.22
N LYS A 27 -8.06 13.63 4.27
CA LYS A 27 -8.39 14.31 5.54
C LYS A 27 -7.17 14.87 6.27
N SER A 28 -5.96 14.38 6.00
CA SER A 28 -4.75 14.85 6.67
C SER A 28 -4.22 16.20 6.17
N HIS A 29 -4.88 16.86 5.17
CA HIS A 29 -4.56 18.20 4.64
C HIS A 29 -3.08 18.48 4.32
N ARG A 30 -2.27 17.44 4.11
CA ARG A 30 -0.86 17.52 3.68
C ARG A 30 -0.68 16.88 2.31
N ILE A 31 -1.56 17.21 1.38
CA ILE A 31 -1.41 16.78 -0.01
C ILE A 31 -0.17 17.52 -0.53
N ASP A 32 0.92 16.78 -0.67
CA ASP A 32 2.16 17.30 -1.26
C ASP A 32 2.04 17.05 -2.77
N ASP A 33 1.83 18.13 -3.54
CA ASP A 33 1.59 18.08 -4.99
C ASP A 33 2.69 17.31 -5.73
N ARG A 34 3.89 17.23 -5.14
CA ARG A 34 5.03 16.46 -5.64
C ARG A 34 4.78 14.95 -5.72
N PHE A 35 3.82 14.42 -4.97
CA PHE A 35 3.54 12.99 -4.86
C PHE A 35 2.11 12.61 -5.27
N PHE A 36 1.39 13.49 -5.97
CA PHE A 36 -0.01 13.29 -6.37
C PHE A 36 -0.26 11.93 -7.03
N PHE A 37 0.56 11.54 -8.02
CA PHE A 37 0.41 10.24 -8.69
C PHE A 37 0.56 9.04 -7.75
N ARG A 38 1.50 9.10 -6.79
CA ARG A 38 1.73 7.99 -5.85
C ARG A 38 0.63 7.90 -4.79
N GLN A 39 0.09 9.04 -4.37
CA GLN A 39 -1.05 9.07 -3.44
C GLN A 39 -2.26 8.33 -4.00
N TRP A 40 -2.57 8.52 -5.28
CA TRP A 40 -3.72 7.87 -5.92
C TRP A 40 -3.43 6.43 -6.34
N LEU A 41 -2.20 6.13 -6.80
CA LEU A 41 -1.83 4.75 -7.13
C LEU A 41 -1.72 3.88 -5.89
N PHE A 42 -1.15 4.38 -4.79
CA PHE A 42 -0.77 3.59 -3.61
C PHE A 42 -1.17 4.28 -2.29
N PRO A 43 -2.47 4.50 -2.06
CA PRO A 43 -2.95 5.29 -0.92
C PRO A 43 -2.59 4.69 0.45
N LEU A 44 -2.51 3.36 0.57
CA LEU A 44 -2.04 2.71 1.80
C LEU A 44 -0.62 3.16 2.19
N GLN A 45 0.31 3.06 1.24
CA GLN A 45 1.72 3.34 1.52
C GLN A 45 1.95 4.83 1.75
N TYR A 46 1.21 5.69 1.04
CA TYR A 46 1.19 7.11 1.33
C TYR A 46 0.69 7.42 2.74
N TRP A 47 -0.41 6.78 3.14
CA TRP A 47 -0.98 6.98 4.47
C TRP A 47 -0.03 6.50 5.57
N LEU A 48 0.61 5.34 5.38
CA LEU A 48 1.66 4.83 6.28
C LEU A 48 2.84 5.79 6.37
N GLN A 49 3.28 6.37 5.25
CA GLN A 49 4.33 7.38 5.27
C GLN A 49 3.94 8.60 6.11
N ILE A 50 2.73 9.14 5.95
CA ILE A 50 2.24 10.26 6.76
C ILE A 50 2.22 9.87 8.25
N LEU A 51 1.81 8.65 8.59
CA LEU A 51 1.82 8.15 9.96
C LEU A 51 3.24 8.06 10.51
N PHE A 52 4.18 7.53 9.75
CA PHE A 52 5.58 7.41 10.14
C PHE A 52 6.23 8.79 10.35
N GLU A 53 5.96 9.75 9.47
CA GLU A 53 6.42 11.14 9.62
C GLU A 53 5.89 11.77 10.91
N LYS A 54 4.60 11.55 11.23
CA LYS A 54 3.96 12.03 12.46
C LYS A 54 4.57 11.38 13.71
N TRP A 55 4.76 10.06 13.69
CA TRP A 55 5.27 9.30 14.84
C TRP A 55 6.75 9.59 15.14
N THR A 56 7.56 9.77 14.10
CA THR A 56 9.02 9.88 14.25
C THR A 56 9.51 11.32 14.39
N GLY A 57 8.62 12.31 14.39
CA GLY A 57 9.00 13.72 14.41
C GLY A 57 9.83 14.11 13.18
N ASN A 58 9.51 13.53 12.01
CA ASN A 58 10.20 13.75 10.74
C ASN A 58 11.68 13.27 10.70
N ARG A 59 12.07 12.34 11.57
CA ARG A 59 13.42 11.73 11.54
C ARG A 59 13.56 10.76 10.37
N ARG A 60 14.21 11.24 9.31
CA ARG A 60 14.38 10.52 8.04
C ARG A 60 14.87 9.07 8.14
N SER A 61 15.89 8.80 8.96
CA SER A 61 16.45 7.45 9.07
C SER A 61 15.44 6.46 9.63
N VAL A 62 14.65 6.90 10.61
CA VAL A 62 13.60 6.09 11.23
C VAL A 62 12.45 5.85 10.25
N ILE A 63 12.04 6.88 9.50
CA ILE A 63 11.00 6.75 8.45
C ILE A 63 11.41 5.70 7.42
N ARG A 64 12.67 5.70 6.97
CA ARG A 64 13.18 4.71 6.01
C ARG A 64 13.16 3.29 6.57
N ILE A 65 13.57 3.12 7.84
CA ILE A 65 13.50 1.81 8.51
C ILE A 65 12.04 1.35 8.58
N LEU A 66 11.11 2.23 8.97
CA LEU A 66 9.69 1.91 9.04
C LEU A 66 9.09 1.57 7.65
N GLN A 67 9.53 2.22 6.58
CA GLN A 67 9.15 1.87 5.20
C GLN A 67 9.71 0.51 4.75
N ILE A 68 10.92 0.13 5.20
CA ILE A 68 11.46 -1.22 4.96
C ILE A 68 10.65 -2.25 5.74
N VAL A 69 10.33 -1.97 7.01
CA VAL A 69 9.48 -2.83 7.83
C VAL A 69 8.08 -2.95 7.22
N SER A 70 7.52 -1.87 6.68
CA SER A 70 6.20 -1.90 6.06
C SER A 70 6.16 -2.80 4.82
N LEU A 71 7.25 -2.95 4.07
CA LEU A 71 7.35 -3.94 2.99
C LEU A 71 7.11 -5.36 3.51
N PHE A 72 7.80 -5.75 4.59
CA PHE A 72 7.61 -7.07 5.20
C PHE A 72 6.18 -7.26 5.68
N VAL A 73 5.61 -6.27 6.36
CA VAL A 73 4.21 -6.32 6.83
C VAL A 73 3.24 -6.45 5.65
N THR A 74 3.44 -5.68 4.58
CA THR A 74 2.57 -5.70 3.40
C THR A 74 2.68 -7.05 2.68
N TYR A 75 3.89 -7.59 2.55
CA TYR A 75 4.15 -8.91 1.97
C TYR A 75 3.45 -10.03 2.77
N PHE A 76 3.65 -10.08 4.09
CA PHE A 76 2.98 -11.07 4.94
C PHE A 76 1.46 -10.92 4.91
N SER A 77 0.94 -9.68 4.88
CA SER A 77 -0.50 -9.46 4.76
C SER A 77 -1.07 -9.97 3.43
N GLY A 78 -0.32 -9.81 2.34
CA GLY A 78 -0.69 -10.34 1.04
C GLY A 78 -0.65 -11.87 1.00
N LEU A 79 0.36 -12.50 1.60
CA LEU A 79 0.42 -13.97 1.73
C LEU A 79 -0.75 -14.52 2.56
N LEU A 80 -1.07 -13.86 3.68
CA LEU A 80 -2.20 -14.24 4.52
C LEU A 80 -3.52 -14.11 3.76
N MET A 81 -3.67 -13.05 2.97
CA MET A 81 -4.83 -12.82 2.11
C MET A 81 -4.98 -13.93 1.06
N LEU A 82 -3.90 -14.32 0.37
CA LEU A 82 -3.91 -15.44 -0.58
C LEU A 82 -4.25 -16.78 0.11
N LEU A 83 -3.73 -17.01 1.32
CA LEU A 83 -4.01 -18.24 2.08
C LEU A 83 -5.49 -18.33 2.49
N ILE A 84 -6.04 -17.24 3.03
CA ILE A 84 -7.46 -17.13 3.36
C ILE A 84 -8.30 -17.37 2.10
N PHE A 85 -7.94 -16.70 1.00
CA PHE A 85 -8.62 -16.85 -0.27
C PHE A 85 -8.62 -18.30 -0.78
N SER A 86 -7.45 -18.95 -0.77
CA SER A 86 -7.30 -20.35 -1.17
C SER A 86 -8.11 -21.30 -0.30
N ALA A 87 -8.32 -20.99 0.98
CA ALA A 87 -9.15 -21.80 1.88
C ALA A 87 -10.64 -21.72 1.54
N PHE A 88 -11.10 -20.60 0.98
CA PHE A 88 -12.53 -20.39 0.64
C PHE A 88 -12.88 -20.80 -0.79
N ASP A 89 -11.98 -20.61 -1.77
CA ASP A 89 -12.28 -20.86 -3.19
C ASP A 89 -11.56 -22.09 -3.79
N GLY A 90 -10.57 -22.63 -3.09
CA GLY A 90 -9.89 -23.89 -3.43
C GLY A 90 -9.00 -23.86 -4.68
N ASP A 91 -9.13 -22.88 -5.58
CA ASP A 91 -8.33 -22.77 -6.80
C ASP A 91 -7.91 -21.32 -7.11
N LEU A 92 -6.68 -20.97 -6.72
CA LEU A 92 -6.10 -19.65 -6.92
C LEU A 92 -5.97 -19.28 -8.42
N LEU A 93 -5.81 -20.27 -9.29
CA LEU A 93 -5.62 -20.06 -10.73
C LEU A 93 -6.88 -19.56 -11.43
N LYS A 94 -8.06 -19.77 -10.82
CA LYS A 94 -9.33 -19.24 -11.33
C LYS A 94 -9.53 -17.75 -11.03
N HIS A 95 -8.70 -17.17 -10.15
CA HIS A 95 -8.85 -15.81 -9.65
C HIS A 95 -7.55 -15.02 -9.80
N PRO A 96 -7.15 -14.67 -11.03
CA PRO A 96 -5.95 -13.86 -11.28
C PRO A 96 -5.99 -12.52 -10.55
N GLU A 97 -7.17 -11.99 -10.24
CA GLU A 97 -7.37 -10.80 -9.41
C GLU A 97 -6.78 -10.92 -7.99
N ALA A 98 -6.75 -12.11 -7.39
CA ALA A 98 -6.12 -12.36 -6.07
C ALA A 98 -4.62 -12.10 -6.15
N PHE A 99 -4.03 -12.66 -7.19
CA PHE A 99 -2.61 -12.56 -7.47
C PHE A 99 -2.22 -11.12 -7.86
N MET A 100 -3.01 -10.46 -8.69
CA MET A 100 -2.80 -9.05 -9.03
C MET A 100 -2.86 -8.13 -7.81
N LEU A 101 -3.77 -8.39 -6.86
CA LEU A 101 -3.86 -7.58 -5.64
C LEU A 101 -2.63 -7.81 -4.73
N PHE A 102 -2.13 -9.04 -4.65
CA PHE A 102 -0.87 -9.35 -3.97
C PHE A 102 0.32 -8.62 -4.61
N GLU A 103 0.48 -8.70 -5.92
CA GLU A 103 1.54 -8.01 -6.65
C GLU A 103 1.44 -6.49 -6.49
N TYR A 104 0.23 -5.95 -6.56
CA TYR A 104 -0.03 -4.53 -6.32
C TYR A 104 0.45 -4.10 -4.93
N LEU A 105 0.16 -4.88 -3.89
CA LEU A 105 0.63 -4.60 -2.53
C LEU A 105 2.16 -4.60 -2.45
N LEU A 106 2.81 -5.55 -3.13
CA LEU A 106 4.25 -5.68 -3.17
C LEU A 106 4.91 -4.49 -3.90
N ILE A 107 4.47 -4.18 -5.12
CA ILE A 107 4.94 -3.05 -5.92
C ILE A 107 4.71 -1.73 -5.17
N SER A 108 3.56 -1.57 -4.51
CA SER A 108 3.24 -0.36 -3.74
C SER A 108 4.30 -0.09 -2.68
N SER A 109 4.76 -1.13 -1.96
CA SER A 109 5.74 -0.98 -0.88
C SER A 109 7.13 -0.59 -1.41
N ILE A 110 7.54 -1.17 -2.53
CA ILE A 110 8.84 -0.89 -3.18
C ILE A 110 8.85 0.54 -3.74
N ALA A 111 7.73 1.01 -4.30
CA ALA A 111 7.63 2.34 -4.90
C ALA A 111 7.97 3.48 -3.92
N TYR A 112 7.83 3.24 -2.60
CA TYR A 112 8.14 4.21 -1.56
C TYR A 112 9.59 4.18 -1.06
N TRP A 113 10.39 3.17 -1.42
CA TRP A 113 11.83 3.17 -1.11
C TRP A 113 12.63 4.25 -1.85
N PHE A 114 12.23 4.57 -3.07
CA PHE A 114 12.96 5.49 -3.95
C PHE A 114 12.56 6.95 -3.77
N GLN A 115 12.16 7.36 -2.57
CA GLN A 115 11.71 8.73 -2.34
C GLN A 115 12.88 9.74 -2.45
N PRO A 116 12.79 10.71 -3.38
CA PRO A 116 13.81 11.75 -3.50
C PRO A 116 13.88 12.62 -2.23
N LYS A 117 15.06 13.18 -1.97
CA LYS A 117 15.29 14.15 -0.88
C LYS A 117 14.40 15.36 -1.13
N ALA A 118 13.45 15.63 -0.23
CA ALA A 118 12.74 16.90 -0.21
C ALA A 118 13.76 18.05 -0.14
N GLY A 119 13.60 19.06 -1.00
CA GLY A 119 14.47 20.24 -1.05
C GLY A 119 15.78 20.11 -1.83
N LYS A 120 16.06 18.97 -2.48
CA LYS A 120 17.18 18.90 -3.46
C LYS A 120 16.67 19.10 -4.87
N ILE A 121 17.12 20.16 -5.53
CA ILE A 121 17.04 20.29 -6.99
C ILE A 121 18.00 19.25 -7.56
N TYR A 122 17.45 18.19 -8.12
CA TYR A 122 18.23 17.20 -8.85
C TYR A 122 18.57 17.81 -10.21
N LYS A 123 19.79 18.35 -10.36
CA LYS A 123 20.29 18.71 -11.68
C LYS A 123 20.41 17.44 -12.51
N THR A 124 19.61 17.33 -13.57
CA THR A 124 19.89 16.40 -14.67
C THR A 124 21.21 16.82 -15.28
N LYS A 125 22.17 15.89 -15.37
CA LYS A 125 23.39 16.07 -16.16
C LYS A 125 23.04 16.13 -17.63
#